data_AF-A0A3S0IRS5-F1
#
_entry.id   AF-A0A3S0IRS5-F1
#
_cell.length_a   1.000
_cell.length_b   1.000
_cell.length_c   1.000
_cell.angle_alpha   90.00
_cell.angle_beta   90.00
_cell.angle_gamma   90.00
#
_symmetry.space_group_name_H-M   'P 1'
#
loop_
_entity.id
_entity.type
_entity.pdbx_description
1 polymer ?
#
loop_
_entity_poly.entity_id
_entity_poly.type
_entity_poly.pdbx_seq_one_letter_code
_entity_poly.pdbx_strand_id
1 'polypeptide(L)'
;MLCTHCSQCFGVNEVQNQRGKGLNSQIQCPRCEAWLGKSPTLSRLKILGFYTGLAALIFGYFTPEFRNATTAVAIFSAMILLVSHMMDHLKVTEAPEKPFVDDSEHRRKYR
;
A
#
# COMPACT_ATOMS: atom_id res chain seq x y z
N MET A 1 -3.10 9.24 -8.57
CA MET A 1 -2.89 7.79 -8.42
C MET A 1 -3.17 7.12 -9.76
N LEU A 2 -2.43 6.08 -10.15
CA LEU A 2 -2.68 5.36 -11.41
C LEU A 2 -3.47 4.08 -11.12
N CYS A 3 -4.58 3.87 -11.81
CA CYS A 3 -5.30 2.61 -11.74
C CYS A 3 -4.57 1.54 -12.58
N THR A 4 -4.21 0.40 -12.01
CA THR A 4 -3.60 -0.72 -12.76
C THR A 4 -4.58 -1.48 -13.65
N HIS A 5 -5.89 -1.30 -13.47
CA HIS A 5 -6.92 -1.91 -14.32
C HIS A 5 -7.24 -1.06 -15.55
N CYS A 6 -7.54 0.23 -15.39
CA CYS A 6 -7.89 1.12 -16.50
C CYS A 6 -6.75 2.00 -17.01
N SER A 7 -5.57 1.97 -16.37
CA SER A 7 -4.40 2.81 -16.69
C SER A 7 -4.65 4.32 -16.63
N GLN A 8 -5.78 4.75 -16.06
CA GLN A 8 -6.11 6.16 -15.94
C GLN A 8 -5.67 6.74 -14.59
N CYS A 9 -5.16 7.97 -14.62
CA CYS A 9 -4.79 8.73 -13.43
C CYS A 9 -6.01 9.40 -12.80
N PHE A 10 -6.29 9.13 -11.52
CA PHE A 10 -7.37 9.77 -10.76
C PHE A 10 -6.86 10.43 -9.47
N GLY A 11 -7.58 11.46 -9.03
CA GLY A 11 -7.27 12.23 -7.83
C GLY A 11 -7.78 11.55 -6.56
N VAL A 12 -7.18 11.87 -5.40
CA VAL A 12 -7.68 11.38 -4.08
C VAL A 12 -9.11 11.86 -3.84
N ASN A 13 -9.44 13.07 -4.29
CA ASN A 13 -10.74 13.70 -4.08
C ASN A 13 -11.87 13.03 -4.88
N GLU A 14 -11.55 12.22 -5.89
CA GLU A 14 -12.53 11.52 -6.73
C GLU A 14 -12.92 10.14 -6.15
N VAL A 15 -12.27 9.72 -5.05
CA VAL A 15 -12.54 8.43 -4.41
C VAL A 15 -13.81 8.52 -3.57
N GLN A 16 -14.89 7.86 -4.03
CA GLN A 16 -16.14 7.80 -3.28
C GLN A 16 -16.14 6.71 -2.20
N ASN A 17 -15.49 5.57 -2.48
CA ASN A 17 -15.50 4.42 -1.58
C ASN A 17 -14.06 4.02 -1.21
N GLN A 18 -13.79 4.05 0.09
CA GLN A 18 -12.54 3.58 0.70
C GLN A 18 -12.87 2.47 1.70
N ARG A 19 -12.12 1.37 1.66
CA ARG A 19 -12.26 0.22 2.56
C ARG A 19 -10.96 -0.01 3.31
N GLY A 20 -11.06 -0.43 4.57
CA GLY A 20 -9.90 -0.69 5.44
C GLY A 20 -9.32 0.59 6.07
N LYS A 21 -8.52 0.42 7.13
CA LYS A 21 -7.86 1.53 7.86
C LYS A 21 -6.34 1.40 7.77
N GLY A 22 -5.66 2.53 7.62
CA GLY A 22 -4.19 2.62 7.60
C GLY A 22 -3.55 1.95 6.38
N LEU A 23 -2.61 1.03 6.63
CA LEU A 23 -1.76 0.38 5.63
C LEU A 23 -2.50 -0.67 4.77
N ASN A 24 -3.69 -1.10 5.19
CA ASN A 24 -4.58 -2.01 4.46
C ASN A 24 -5.73 -1.26 3.77
N SER A 25 -5.55 0.03 3.49
CA SER A 25 -6.55 0.78 2.75
C SER A 25 -6.65 0.28 1.31
N GLN A 26 -7.88 -0.03 0.92
CA GLN A 26 -8.29 -0.36 -0.43
C GLN A 26 -9.15 0.79 -0.94
N ILE A 27 -8.93 1.19 -2.18
CA ILE A 27 -9.56 2.33 -2.81
C ILE A 27 -10.31 1.82 -4.03
N GLN A 28 -11.56 2.24 -4.20
CA GLN A 28 -12.30 1.96 -5.42
C GLN A 28 -11.95 3.00 -6.50
N CYS A 29 -11.65 2.56 -7.72
CA CYS A 29 -11.47 3.47 -8.84
C CYS A 29 -12.82 4.08 -9.26
N PRO A 30 -12.96 5.41 -9.41
CA PRO A 30 -14.23 6.04 -9.76
C PRO A 30 -14.69 5.79 -11.21
N ARG A 31 -13.82 5.22 -12.07
CA ARG A 31 -14.11 5.05 -13.51
C ARG A 31 -14.38 3.61 -13.89
N CYS A 32 -13.53 2.70 -13.43
CA CYS A 32 -13.66 1.27 -13.75
C CYS A 32 -14.23 0.46 -12.58
N GLU A 33 -14.57 1.12 -11.47
CA GLU A 33 -15.13 0.53 -10.25
C GLU A 33 -14.30 -0.61 -9.62
N ALA A 34 -13.10 -0.86 -10.15
CA ALA A 34 -12.19 -1.87 -9.65
C ALA A 34 -11.64 -1.48 -8.27
N TRP A 35 -11.46 -2.48 -7.41
CA TRP A 35 -10.86 -2.29 -6.10
C TRP A 35 -9.34 -2.39 -6.21
N LEU A 36 -8.65 -1.36 -5.70
CA LEU A 36 -7.20 -1.30 -5.69
C LEU A 36 -6.69 -1.31 -4.26
N GLY A 37 -5.88 -2.32 -3.95
CA GLY A 37 -5.24 -2.48 -2.66
C GLY A 37 -3.75 -2.15 -2.73
N LYS A 38 -3.25 -1.52 -1.66
CA LYS A 38 -1.82 -1.44 -1.42
C LYS A 38 -1.35 -2.67 -0.64
N SER A 39 -0.17 -3.19 -0.94
CA SER A 39 0.40 -4.28 -0.15
C SER A 39 0.94 -3.76 1.19
N PRO A 40 0.38 -4.20 2.33
CA PRO A 40 0.80 -3.71 3.65
C PRO A 40 2.23 -4.10 4.00
N THR A 41 2.70 -5.24 3.50
CA THR A 41 4.05 -5.76 3.74
C THR A 41 5.12 -4.82 3.20
N LEU A 42 5.01 -4.40 1.94
CA LEU A 42 5.93 -3.44 1.31
C LEU A 42 5.91 -2.08 2.02
N SER A 43 4.73 -1.62 2.42
CA SER A 43 4.61 -0.34 3.13
C SER A 43 5.24 -0.40 4.53
N ARG A 44 5.18 -1.54 5.23
CA ARG A 44 5.92 -1.78 6.48
C ARG A 44 7.42 -1.88 6.25
N LEU A 45 7.85 -2.55 5.18
CA LEU A 45 9.26 -2.68 4.82
C LEU A 45 9.90 -1.31 4.56
N LYS A 46 9.18 -0.41 3.87
CA LYS A 46 9.59 0.96 3.62
C LYS A 46 9.83 1.72 4.93
N ILE A 47 8.89 1.60 5.88
CA ILE A 47 8.97 2.23 7.21
C ILE A 47 10.16 1.67 7.98
N LEU A 48 10.31 0.34 8.03
CA LEU A 48 11.42 -0.32 8.70
C LEU A 48 12.77 0.11 8.10
N GLY A 49 12.91 0.09 6.78
CA GLY A 49 14.12 0.55 6.08
C GLY A 49 14.49 1.99 6.43
N PHE A 50 13.51 2.89 6.48
CA PHE A 50 13.76 4.28 6.88
C PHE A 50 14.28 4.41 8.31
N TYR A 51 13.58 3.82 9.28
CA TYR A 51 13.94 3.98 10.69
C TYR A 51 15.24 3.25 11.03
N THR A 52 15.48 2.07 10.45
CA THR A 52 16.73 1.34 10.64
C THR A 52 17.92 2.08 10.05
N GLY A 53 17.78 2.64 8.85
CA GLY A 53 18.83 3.45 8.22
C GLY A 53 19.15 4.71 9.01
N LEU A 54 18.12 5.44 9.44
CA LEU A 54 18.28 6.63 10.26
C LEU A 54 18.96 6.30 11.59
N ALA A 55 18.52 5.24 12.27
CA ALA A 55 19.13 4.79 13.52
C ALA A 55 20.60 4.37 13.33
N ALA A 56 20.92 3.66 12.24
CA ALA A 56 22.29 3.25 11.93
C ALA A 56 23.21 4.46 11.69
N LEU A 57 22.75 5.48 10.95
CA LEU A 57 23.52 6.71 10.73
C LEU A 57 23.75 7.49 12.04
N ILE A 58 22.72 7.63 12.87
CA ILE A 58 22.83 8.29 14.17
C ILE A 58 23.81 7.52 15.06
N PHE A 59 23.66 6.19 15.15
CA PHE A 59 24.53 5.36 15.98
C PHE A 59 25.99 5.40 15.50
N GLY A 60 26.22 5.29 14.19
CA GLY A 60 27.56 5.36 13.60
C GLY A 60 28.22 6.73 13.75
N TYR A 61 27.44 7.80 13.93
CA TYR A 61 27.95 9.12 14.26
C TYR A 61 28.51 9.19 15.69
N PHE A 62 27.82 8.59 16.67
CA PHE A 62 28.27 8.58 18.07
C PHE A 62 29.34 7.52 18.37
N THR A 63 29.40 6.43 17.57
CA THR A 63 30.33 5.30 17.79
C THR A 63 31.22 5.09 16.56
N PRO A 64 32.31 5.86 16.42
CA PRO A 64 33.16 5.81 15.22
C PRO A 64 33.83 4.45 14.99
N GLU A 65 34.03 3.65 16.05
CA GLU A 65 34.59 2.29 15.94
C GLU A 65 33.69 1.35 15.12
N PHE A 66 32.36 1.54 15.17
CA PHE A 66 31.38 0.73 14.44
C PHE A 66 30.93 1.38 13.13
N ARG A 67 31.62 2.44 12.68
CA ARG A 67 31.20 3.23 11.52
C ARG A 67 31.13 2.42 10.23
N ASN A 68 32.03 1.46 10.03
CA ASN A 68 32.00 0.60 8.83
C ASN A 68 30.76 -0.30 8.81
N ALA A 69 30.43 -0.92 9.95
CA ALA A 69 29.26 -1.79 10.07
C ALA A 69 27.96 -1.00 9.93
N THR A 70 27.84 0.13 10.62
CA THR A 70 26.66 1.01 10.54
C THR A 70 26.46 1.61 9.16
N THR A 71 27.54 1.96 8.45
CA THR A 71 27.48 2.43 7.06
C THR A 71 26.96 1.34 6.14
N ALA A 72 27.41 0.08 6.28
CA ALA A 72 26.88 -1.03 5.50
C ALA A 72 25.37 -1.22 5.75
N VAL A 73 24.94 -1.21 7.02
CA VAL A 73 23.51 -1.29 7.38
C VAL A 73 22.72 -0.13 6.78
N ALA A 74 23.24 1.09 6.84
CA ALA A 74 22.61 2.27 6.24
C ALA A 74 22.45 2.12 4.72
N ILE A 75 23.47 1.62 4.01
CA ILE A 75 23.39 1.36 2.56
C ILE A 75 22.28 0.33 2.26
N PHE A 76 22.26 -0.79 2.96
CA PHE A 76 21.21 -1.81 2.77
C PHE A 76 19.82 -1.27 3.04
N SER A 77 19.66 -0.48 4.10
CA SER A 77 18.39 0.15 4.46
C SER A 77 17.90 1.11 3.38
N ALA A 78 18.81 1.88 2.76
CA ALA A 78 18.51 2.80 1.68
C ALA A 78 18.10 2.06 0.39
N MET A 79 18.78 0.95 0.07
CA MET A 79 18.39 0.09 -1.05
C MET A 79 16.99 -0.48 -0.86
N ILE A 80 16.67 -1.02 0.32
CA ILE A 80 15.34 -1.54 0.64
C ILE A 80 14.28 -0.44 0.51
N LEU A 81 14.59 0.76 0.99
CA LEU A 81 13.71 1.93 0.87
C LEU A 81 13.40 2.26 -0.59
N LEU A 82 14.43 2.28 -1.44
CA LEU A 82 14.33 2.66 -2.84
C LEU A 82 13.52 1.62 -3.63
N VAL A 83 13.80 0.33 -3.43
CA VAL A 83 13.04 -0.77 -4.03
C VAL A 83 11.59 -0.75 -3.55
N SER A 84 11.36 -0.63 -2.25
CA SER A 84 10.00 -0.59 -1.68
C SER A 84 9.20 0.62 -2.16
N HIS A 85 9.86 1.76 -2.42
CA HIS A 85 9.22 2.93 -2.99
C HIS A 85 8.83 2.70 -4.46
N MET A 86 9.70 2.09 -5.26
CA MET A 86 9.39 1.81 -6.66
C MET A 86 8.28 0.77 -6.80
N MET A 87 8.23 -0.23 -5.92
CA MET A 87 7.20 -1.28 -5.93
C MET A 87 5.84 -0.84 -5.37
N ASP A 88 5.68 0.43 -4.99
CA ASP A 88 4.50 0.97 -4.30
C ASP A 88 3.30 1.19 -5.25
N HIS A 89 3.15 0.31 -6.23
CA HIS A 89 2.06 0.30 -7.19
C HIS A 89 0.78 -0.30 -6.57
N LEU A 90 -0.36 0.30 -6.91
CA LEU A 90 -1.68 -0.17 -6.52
C LEU A 90 -2.01 -1.47 -7.27
N LYS A 91 -2.23 -2.57 -6.56
CA LYS A 91 -2.61 -3.84 -7.18
C LYS A 91 -4.13 -3.96 -7.26
N VAL A 92 -4.64 -4.49 -8.36
CA VAL A 92 -6.05 -4.87 -8.45
C VAL A 92 -6.31 -5.97 -7.43
N THR A 93 -7.28 -5.76 -6.57
CA THR A 93 -7.75 -6.72 -5.57
C THR A 93 -9.17 -7.15 -5.90
N GLU A 94 -9.54 -8.36 -5.49
CA GLU A 94 -10.89 -8.88 -5.67
C GLU A 94 -11.93 -7.92 -5.07
N ALA A 95 -13.04 -7.74 -5.79
CA ALA A 95 -14.15 -6.95 -5.32
C ALA A 95 -14.69 -7.56 -4.00
N PRO A 96 -15.15 -6.75 -3.04
CA PRO A 96 -15.76 -7.26 -1.82
C PRO A 96 -16.88 -8.23 -2.19
N GLU A 97 -16.86 -9.39 -1.56
CA GLU A 97 -17.98 -10.32 -1.59
C GLU A 97 -19.20 -9.54 -1.07
N LYS A 98 -20.12 -9.20 -1.99
CA LYS A 98 -21.36 -8.54 -1.61
C LYS A 98 -22.06 -9.51 -0.66
N PRO A 99 -22.51 -9.08 0.54
CA PRO A 99 -23.32 -9.95 1.36
C PRO A 99 -24.48 -10.44 0.49
N PHE A 100 -24.67 -11.76 0.44
CA PHE A 100 -25.78 -12.37 -0.28
C PHE A 100 -27.07 -11.90 0.38
N VAL A 101 -27.62 -10.79 -0.10
CA VAL A 101 -28.97 -10.35 0.24
C VAL A 101 -29.89 -11.20 -0.62
N ASP A 102 -30.57 -12.15 0.00
CA ASP A 102 -31.57 -12.99 -0.65
C ASP A 102 -32.78 -12.14 -1.07
N ASP A 103 -32.73 -11.57 -2.28
CA ASP A 103 -33.86 -10.84 -2.91
C ASP A 103 -34.99 -11.80 -3.38
N SER A 104 -35.20 -12.92 -2.67
CA SER A 104 -36.27 -13.87 -2.98
C SER A 104 -37.66 -13.26 -2.81
N GLU A 105 -37.83 -12.26 -1.93
CA GLU A 105 -39.09 -11.52 -1.80
C GLU A 105 -39.44 -10.68 -3.05
N HIS A 106 -38.47 -10.05 -3.68
CA HIS A 106 -38.69 -9.23 -4.88
C HIS A 106 -39.07 -10.06 -6.11
N ARG A 107 -38.61 -11.32 -6.19
CA ARG A 107 -38.96 -12.25 -7.28
C ARG A 107 -40.38 -12.79 -7.23
N ARG A 108 -41.05 -12.72 -6.06
CA ARG A 108 -42.44 -13.20 -5.91
C ARG A 108 -43.48 -12.21 -6.44
N LYS A 109 -43.12 -10.93 -6.64
CA LYS A 109 -44.07 -9.89 -7.08
C LYS A 109 -44.47 -9.99 -8.57
N TYR A 110 -43.75 -10.80 -9.35
CA TYR A 110 -43.99 -10.99 -10.80
C TYR A 110 -44.35 -12.43 -11.17
N ARG A 111 -44.67 -13.29 -10.19
CA ARG A 111 -45.16 -14.65 -10.42
C ARG A 111 -46.65 -14.74 -10.13
#